data_AF-A0A369P491-F1
#
_entry.id   AF-A0A369P491-F1
#
_cell.length_a   1.000
_cell.length_b   1.000
_cell.length_c   1.000
_cell.angle_alpha   90.00
_cell.angle_beta   90.00
_cell.angle_gamma   90.00
#
_symmetry.space_group_name_H-M   'P 1'
#
loop_
_entity.id
_entity.type
_entity.pdbx_description
1 polymer ?
#
loop_
_entity_poly.entity_id
_entity_poly.type
_entity_poly.pdbx_seq_one_letter_code
_entity_poly.pdbx_strand_id
1 'polypeptide(L)'
;MERWWPFNGRYRRDGSRGTRQAFGSRLACAGSVQLAGGISAGGDAVIVLDVNAAIAIAKGTEEGRTLRELMIEGEEVIAPHFFLTELGNVVWQIVRAGELDEEDFPGLFERAAGFVDRFVPAEGILLEAIHAAIQNNHPVYDMLYFIVTRRNAATLFTFDKKLRAVCEANGVNCLGTASL
;
A
#
# COMPACT_ATOMS: atom_id res chain seq x y z
N MET A 1 -14.98 2.74 -1.68
CA MET A 1 -14.36 3.27 -0.45
C MET A 1 -14.00 4.73 -0.68
N GLU A 2 -15.02 5.59 -0.85
CA GLU A 2 -14.84 7.01 -1.16
C GLU A 2 -14.85 7.84 0.12
N ARG A 3 -13.70 8.08 0.79
CA ARG A 3 -13.62 9.20 1.73
C ARG A 3 -12.24 9.57 2.30
N TRP A 4 -11.33 10.12 1.51
CA TRP A 4 -10.26 10.97 2.09
C TRP A 4 -9.91 12.05 1.04
N TRP A 5 -10.65 13.16 0.93
CA TRP A 5 -10.54 14.35 1.80
C TRP A 5 -11.64 15.40 1.50
N PRO A 6 -12.19 16.11 2.50
CA PRO A 6 -12.25 17.57 2.33
C PRO A 6 -11.71 18.30 3.58
N PHE A 7 -10.75 19.20 3.36
CA PHE A 7 -10.30 20.21 4.32
C PHE A 7 -11.49 21.16 4.40
N ASN A 8 -12.34 21.03 5.42
CA ASN A 8 -13.22 22.12 5.80
C ASN A 8 -13.10 22.37 7.30
N GLY A 9 -12.41 23.46 7.60
CA GLY A 9 -12.08 23.88 8.94
C GLY A 9 -13.32 24.15 9.79
N ARG A 10 -13.26 23.64 11.03
CA ARG A 10 -13.62 24.35 12.27
C ARG A 10 -13.03 23.56 13.43
N TYR A 11 -11.87 23.97 13.90
CA TYR A 11 -11.37 23.57 15.22
C TYR A 11 -12.34 24.15 16.26
N ARG A 12 -13.25 23.32 16.80
CA ARG A 12 -13.83 23.60 18.12
C ARG A 12 -12.93 22.95 19.15
N ARG A 13 -12.24 23.78 19.93
CA ARG A 13 -11.69 23.35 21.22
C ARG A 13 -12.86 23.10 22.16
N ASP A 14 -12.96 21.89 22.66
CA ASP A 14 -13.58 21.64 23.96
C ASP A 14 -12.58 20.86 24.81
N GLY A 15 -12.39 21.37 26.02
CA GLY A 15 -11.43 20.87 26.98
C GLY A 15 -12.11 19.94 27.96
N SER A 16 -11.56 18.75 28.10
CA SER A 16 -11.69 18.00 29.34
C SER A 16 -10.38 17.27 29.61
N ARG A 17 -9.84 17.54 30.80
CA ARG A 17 -8.61 16.99 31.32
C ARG A 17 -8.87 15.52 31.67
N GLY A 18 -8.15 14.61 30.99
CA GLY A 18 -8.06 13.20 31.35
C GLY A 18 -6.61 12.86 31.66
N THR A 19 -6.38 12.33 32.86
CA THR A 19 -5.10 12.09 33.51
C THR A 19 -4.16 11.14 32.76
N ARG A 20 -2.86 11.48 32.83
CA ARG A 20 -1.74 10.65 32.39
C ARG A 20 -1.76 9.28 33.08
N GLN A 21 -1.63 8.22 32.30
CA GLN A 21 -0.90 7.03 32.74
C GLN A 21 0.20 6.75 31.72
N ALA A 22 1.44 6.81 32.23
CA ALA A 22 2.62 6.41 31.51
C ALA A 22 2.62 4.88 31.42
N PHE A 23 2.40 4.34 30.23
CA PHE A 23 2.79 2.97 29.92
C PHE A 23 4.14 3.01 29.23
N GLY A 24 5.18 2.90 30.05
CA GLY A 24 6.48 2.51 29.59
C GLY A 24 6.51 1.00 29.41
N SER A 25 6.61 0.56 28.16
CA SER A 25 7.28 -0.69 27.82
C SER A 25 7.87 -0.50 26.42
N ARG A 26 9.16 -0.82 26.34
CA ARG A 26 10.00 -0.64 25.16
C ARG A 26 9.47 -1.58 24.06
N LEU A 27 8.66 -1.08 23.12
CA LEU A 27 8.56 -1.73 21.81
C LEU A 27 9.81 -1.37 21.03
N ALA A 28 10.82 -2.23 21.14
CA ALA A 28 11.90 -2.29 20.18
C ALA A 28 11.37 -2.91 18.87
N CYS A 29 10.57 -2.17 18.13
CA CYS A 29 10.31 -2.47 16.72
C CYS A 29 11.46 -1.86 15.90
N ALA A 30 12.63 -2.47 16.03
CA ALA A 30 13.76 -2.24 15.15
C ALA A 30 14.21 -3.61 14.62
N GLY A 31 13.30 -4.31 13.94
CA GLY A 31 13.65 -5.40 13.05
C GLY A 31 14.15 -4.78 11.76
N SER A 32 15.46 -4.78 11.57
CA SER A 32 16.11 -4.36 10.33
C SER A 32 15.59 -5.22 9.20
N VAL A 33 14.81 -4.66 8.27
CA VAL A 33 14.53 -5.30 6.98
C VAL A 33 15.88 -5.38 6.26
N GLN A 34 16.46 -6.56 6.22
CA GLN A 34 17.71 -6.80 5.50
C GLN A 34 17.40 -6.89 4.00
N LEU A 35 17.74 -5.83 3.27
CA LEU A 35 17.67 -5.75 1.82
C LEU A 35 18.76 -6.67 1.23
N ALA A 36 18.40 -7.91 0.90
CA ALA A 36 19.26 -8.79 0.12
C ALA A 36 19.13 -8.45 -1.36
N GLY A 37 20.07 -7.65 -1.87
CA GLY A 37 20.22 -7.42 -3.30
C GLY A 37 20.88 -8.62 -3.97
N GLY A 38 20.12 -9.36 -4.77
CA GLY A 38 20.62 -10.33 -5.73
C GLY A 38 19.91 -10.11 -7.07
N ILE A 39 20.65 -9.68 -8.08
CA ILE A 39 20.12 -9.51 -9.44
C ILE A 39 20.27 -10.86 -10.15
N SER A 40 19.16 -11.56 -10.38
CA SER A 40 19.09 -12.64 -11.35
C SER A 40 18.59 -12.08 -12.68
N ALA A 41 19.33 -12.37 -13.74
CA ALA A 41 19.00 -11.99 -15.10
C ALA A 41 18.01 -12.99 -15.71
N GLY A 42 16.73 -12.64 -15.66
CA GLY A 42 15.66 -13.10 -16.54
C GLY A 42 14.80 -11.87 -16.87
N GLY A 43 14.06 -11.87 -17.97
CA GLY A 43 13.10 -10.80 -18.25
C GLY A 43 11.91 -10.94 -17.30
N ASP A 44 12.12 -10.61 -16.02
CA ASP A 44 11.24 -11.01 -14.92
C ASP A 44 10.13 -9.98 -14.79
N ALA A 45 8.88 -10.43 -14.96
CA ALA A 45 7.72 -9.56 -14.81
C ALA A 45 7.70 -8.97 -13.39
N VAL A 46 7.40 -7.68 -13.31
CA VAL A 46 7.37 -6.94 -12.04
C VAL A 46 5.92 -6.69 -11.67
N ILE A 47 5.58 -6.97 -10.42
CA ILE A 47 4.29 -6.63 -9.83
C ILE A 47 4.47 -5.40 -8.95
N VAL A 48 3.58 -4.42 -9.09
CA VAL A 48 3.44 -3.36 -8.08
C VAL A 48 2.26 -3.70 -7.20
N LEU A 49 2.48 -3.78 -5.89
CA LEU A 49 1.43 -4.19 -4.94
C LEU A 49 0.90 -2.98 -4.16
N ASP A 50 -0.40 -2.73 -4.26
CA ASP A 50 -1.14 -1.77 -3.43
C ASP A 50 -1.50 -2.39 -2.06
N VAL A 51 -1.61 -1.56 -1.02
CA VAL A 51 -1.96 -1.97 0.36
C VAL A 51 -3.31 -2.68 0.41
N ASN A 52 -4.31 -2.21 -0.33
CA ASN A 52 -5.62 -2.86 -0.32
C ASN A 52 -5.55 -4.30 -0.85
N ALA A 53 -4.69 -4.56 -1.83
CA ALA A 53 -4.46 -5.88 -2.40
C ALA A 53 -3.64 -6.74 -1.44
N ALA A 54 -2.57 -6.19 -0.87
CA ALA A 54 -1.75 -6.87 0.13
C ALA A 54 -2.56 -7.32 1.35
N ILE A 55 -3.46 -6.47 1.87
CA ILE A 55 -4.33 -6.82 3.00
C ILE A 55 -5.30 -7.94 2.62
N ALA A 56 -5.91 -7.90 1.43
CA ALA A 56 -6.82 -8.94 0.99
C ALA A 56 -6.11 -10.30 0.84
N ILE A 57 -4.90 -10.30 0.26
CA ILE A 57 -4.04 -11.48 0.17
C ILE A 57 -3.70 -11.98 1.58
N ALA A 58 -3.27 -11.10 2.49
CA ALA A 58 -2.87 -11.44 3.85
C ALA A 58 -4.03 -11.96 4.74
N LYS A 59 -5.26 -11.48 4.49
CA LYS A 59 -6.50 -11.96 5.11
C LYS A 59 -7.05 -13.21 4.44
N GLY A 60 -6.57 -13.58 3.24
CA GLY A 60 -7.06 -14.74 2.49
C GLY A 60 -8.50 -14.58 2.00
N THR A 61 -8.93 -13.37 1.64
CA THR A 61 -10.26 -13.16 1.05
C THR A 61 -10.37 -13.87 -0.29
N GLU A 62 -11.59 -14.02 -0.83
CA GLU A 62 -11.78 -14.63 -2.15
C GLU A 62 -10.97 -13.89 -3.23
N GLU A 63 -11.09 -12.57 -3.28
CA GLU A 63 -10.38 -11.72 -4.23
C GLU A 63 -8.86 -11.71 -3.99
N GLY A 64 -8.45 -11.74 -2.72
CA GLY A 64 -7.04 -11.85 -2.34
C GLY A 64 -6.42 -13.17 -2.80
N ARG A 65 -7.16 -14.28 -2.71
CA ARG A 65 -6.71 -15.57 -3.23
C ARG A 65 -6.55 -15.56 -4.75
N THR A 66 -7.48 -14.96 -5.48
CA THR A 66 -7.35 -14.79 -6.94
C THR A 66 -6.10 -13.99 -7.30
N LEU A 67 -5.85 -12.84 -6.66
CA LEU A 67 -4.62 -12.09 -6.91
C LEU A 67 -3.38 -12.90 -6.53
N ARG A 68 -3.43 -13.66 -5.43
CA ARG A 68 -2.29 -14.48 -5.01
C ARG A 68 -1.95 -15.58 -6.01
N GLU A 69 -2.94 -16.19 -6.65
CA GLU A 69 -2.74 -17.20 -7.70
C GLU A 69 -2.11 -16.61 -8.97
N LEU A 70 -2.28 -15.30 -9.20
CA LEU A 70 -1.66 -14.59 -10.32
C LEU A 70 -0.21 -14.17 -10.05
N MET A 71 0.26 -14.26 -8.80
CA MET A 71 1.67 -13.99 -8.46
C MET A 71 2.48 -15.27 -8.74
N ILE A 72 3.26 -15.25 -9.83
CA ILE A 72 4.02 -16.41 -10.30
C ILE A 72 5.41 -16.42 -9.65
N GLU A 73 5.95 -17.61 -9.39
CA GLU A 73 7.32 -17.76 -8.90
C GLU A 73 8.33 -17.15 -9.88
N GLY A 74 9.17 -16.24 -9.38
CA GLY A 74 10.16 -15.51 -10.18
C GLY A 74 9.77 -14.06 -10.51
N GLU A 75 8.53 -13.64 -10.24
CA GLU A 75 8.15 -12.23 -10.34
C GLU A 75 8.64 -11.43 -9.13
N GLU A 76 9.21 -10.24 -9.37
CA GLU A 76 9.59 -9.33 -8.29
C GLU A 76 8.37 -8.48 -7.89
N VAL A 77 8.03 -8.49 -6.61
CA VAL A 77 6.99 -7.64 -6.07
C VAL A 77 7.59 -6.38 -5.46
N ILE A 78 7.21 -5.23 -5.99
CA ILE A 78 7.70 -3.93 -5.51
C ILE A 78 6.56 -3.04 -5.06
N ALA A 79 6.87 -2.07 -4.21
CA ALA A 79 5.93 -1.03 -3.80
C ALA A 79 6.67 0.28 -3.48
N PRO A 80 6.04 1.46 -3.58
CA PRO A 80 6.64 2.68 -3.04
C PRO A 80 6.85 2.55 -1.52
N HIS A 81 7.88 3.18 -0.95
CA HIS A 81 8.11 3.20 0.51
C HIS A 81 6.90 3.70 1.30
N PHE A 82 6.04 4.50 0.66
CA PHE A 82 4.79 4.99 1.24
C PHE A 82 3.84 3.85 1.64
N PHE A 83 3.94 2.68 1.00
CA PHE A 83 3.19 1.46 1.31
C PHE A 83 3.21 1.11 2.79
N LEU A 84 4.37 1.21 3.47
CA LEU A 84 4.47 0.83 4.89
C LEU A 84 3.64 1.75 5.80
N THR A 85 3.60 3.05 5.48
CA THR A 85 2.82 4.01 6.26
C THR A 85 1.33 3.85 5.99
N GLU A 86 0.97 3.62 4.73
CA GLU A 86 -0.41 3.34 4.33
C GLU A 86 -0.91 2.01 4.94
N LEU A 87 -0.10 0.95 4.93
CA LEU A 87 -0.37 -0.32 5.58
C LEU A 87 -0.62 -0.14 7.07
N GLY A 88 0.24 0.62 7.76
CA GLY A 88 0.05 0.94 9.18
C GLY A 88 -1.29 1.65 9.44
N ASN A 89 -1.65 2.60 8.58
CA ASN A 89 -2.94 3.30 8.69
C ASN A 89 -4.14 2.36 8.45
N VAL A 90 -4.06 1.47 7.46
CA VAL A 90 -5.12 0.49 7.18
C VAL A 90 -5.24 -0.51 8.33
N VAL A 91 -4.14 -1.04 8.86
CA VAL A 91 -4.14 -1.93 10.02
C VAL A 91 -4.75 -1.24 11.25
N TRP A 92 -4.40 0.02 11.51
CA TRP A 92 -5.03 0.81 12.58
C TRP A 92 -6.54 0.96 12.37
N GLN A 93 -6.99 1.20 11.14
CA GLN A 93 -8.43 1.29 10.82
C GLN A 93 -9.16 -0.03 11.07
N ILE A 94 -8.55 -1.17 10.72
CA ILE A 94 -9.10 -2.51 10.96
C ILE A 94 -9.24 -2.78 12.47
N VAL A 95 -8.20 -2.50 13.26
CA VAL A 95 -8.22 -2.65 14.72
C VAL A 95 -9.29 -1.75 15.33
N ARG A 96 -9.33 -0.48 14.92
CA ARG A 96 -10.33 0.49 15.39
C ARG A 96 -11.78 0.09 15.04
N ALA A 97 -11.96 -0.64 13.93
CA ALA A 97 -13.26 -1.17 13.53
C ALA A 97 -13.67 -2.43 14.32
N GLY A 98 -12.78 -3.01 15.13
CA GLY A 98 -13.03 -4.26 15.85
C GLY A 98 -12.94 -5.51 14.96
N GLU A 99 -12.31 -5.40 13.79
CA GLU A 99 -12.12 -6.51 12.85
C GLU A 99 -10.86 -7.34 13.15
N LEU A 100 -9.98 -6.84 14.01
CA LEU A 100 -8.73 -7.47 14.41
C LEU A 100 -8.38 -7.02 15.82
N ASP A 101 -7.96 -7.95 16.67
CA ASP A 101 -7.56 -7.64 18.04
C ASP A 101 -6.20 -6.91 18.06
N GLU A 102 -5.97 -6.09 19.09
CA GLU A 102 -4.71 -5.36 19.27
C GLU A 102 -3.49 -6.29 19.40
N GLU A 103 -3.70 -7.53 19.83
CA GLU A 103 -2.61 -8.51 19.93
C GLU A 103 -2.24 -9.13 18.56
N ASP A 104 -3.16 -9.10 17.59
CA ASP A 104 -3.02 -9.76 16.29
C ASP A 104 -2.53 -8.83 15.17
N PHE A 105 -2.57 -7.51 15.37
CA PHE A 105 -2.15 -6.54 14.35
C PHE A 105 -0.71 -6.74 13.86
N PRO A 106 0.29 -7.10 14.71
CA PRO A 106 1.66 -7.30 14.23
C PRO A 106 1.73 -8.40 13.19
N GLY A 107 0.99 -9.51 13.40
CA GLY A 107 0.96 -10.62 12.46
C GLY A 107 0.32 -10.27 11.12
N LEU A 108 -0.75 -9.47 11.10
CA LEU A 108 -1.33 -8.99 9.83
C LEU A 108 -0.38 -8.04 9.10
N PHE A 109 0.25 -7.12 9.82
CA PHE A 109 1.21 -6.17 9.26
C PHE A 109 2.40 -6.90 8.63
N GLU A 110 3.02 -7.84 9.36
CA GLU A 110 4.18 -8.61 8.88
C GLU A 110 3.83 -9.47 7.66
N ARG A 111 2.67 -10.15 7.67
CA ARG A 111 2.23 -10.93 6.50
C ARG A 111 2.03 -10.05 5.27
N ALA A 112 1.35 -8.91 5.41
CA ALA A 112 1.08 -8.01 4.30
C ALA A 112 2.36 -7.32 3.76
N ALA A 113 3.23 -6.85 4.65
CA ALA A 113 4.51 -6.26 4.28
C ALA A 113 5.47 -7.29 3.65
N GLY A 114 5.42 -8.54 4.11
CA GLY A 114 6.25 -9.63 3.62
C GLY A 114 5.94 -10.08 2.19
N PHE A 115 4.91 -9.54 1.53
CA PHE A 115 4.69 -9.76 0.10
C PHE A 115 5.51 -8.84 -0.80
N VAL A 116 6.17 -7.81 -0.25
CA VAL A 116 6.96 -6.85 -1.04
C VAL A 116 8.45 -7.19 -0.91
N ASP A 117 9.09 -7.53 -2.02
CA ASP A 117 10.52 -7.84 -2.09
C ASP A 117 11.37 -6.57 -2.00
N ARG A 118 10.91 -5.47 -2.62
CA ARG A 118 11.66 -4.22 -2.69
C ARG A 118 10.78 -2.97 -2.60
N PHE A 119 11.18 -2.07 -1.72
CA PHE A 119 10.55 -0.76 -1.59
C PHE A 119 11.28 0.31 -2.42
N VAL A 120 10.54 1.03 -3.26
CA VAL A 120 11.05 2.12 -4.09
C VAL A 120 11.00 3.44 -3.30
N PRO A 121 12.14 4.13 -3.08
CA PRO A 121 12.17 5.43 -2.40
C PRO A 121 11.33 6.49 -3.13
N ALA A 122 10.59 7.30 -2.38
CA ALA A 122 9.66 8.28 -2.96
C ALA A 122 10.40 9.50 -3.54
N GLU A 123 11.57 9.84 -3.02
CA GLU A 123 12.36 11.02 -3.37
C GLU A 123 12.65 11.08 -4.88
N GLY A 124 12.89 9.93 -5.51
CA GLY A 124 13.20 9.82 -6.94
C GLY A 124 11.98 9.81 -7.87
N ILE A 125 10.75 9.78 -7.33
CA ILE A 125 9.49 9.69 -8.11
C ILE A 125 8.47 10.77 -7.74
N LEU A 126 8.65 11.49 -6.63
CA LEU A 126 7.62 12.36 -6.07
C LEU A 126 7.22 13.51 -7.02
N LEU A 127 8.18 14.16 -7.68
CA LEU A 127 7.87 15.23 -8.64
C LEU A 127 7.09 14.70 -9.85
N GLU A 128 7.46 13.53 -10.36
CA GLU A 128 6.72 12.86 -11.45
C GLU A 128 5.30 12.47 -11.01
N ALA A 129 5.14 11.99 -9.77
CA ALA A 129 3.85 11.64 -9.19
C ALA A 129 2.96 12.88 -8.99
N ILE A 130 3.51 14.02 -8.55
CA ILE A 130 2.78 15.29 -8.46
C ILE A 130 2.32 15.75 -9.85
N HIS A 131 3.18 15.65 -10.86
CA HIS A 131 2.80 16.02 -12.22
C HIS A 131 1.68 15.11 -12.75
N ALA A 132 1.81 13.79 -12.57
CA ALA A 132 0.77 12.83 -12.94
C ALA A 132 -0.54 13.07 -12.17
N ALA A 133 -0.47 13.45 -10.89
CA ALA A 133 -1.63 13.77 -10.06
C ALA A 133 -2.40 14.97 -10.61
N ILE A 134 -1.71 16.03 -11.03
CA ILE A 134 -2.31 17.21 -11.66
C ILE A 134 -2.96 16.82 -13.00
N GLN A 135 -2.26 16.05 -13.83
CA GLN A 135 -2.75 15.65 -15.16
C GLN A 135 -3.98 14.74 -15.09
N ASN A 136 -4.01 13.81 -14.14
CA ASN A 136 -5.07 12.82 -14.01
C ASN A 136 -6.13 13.20 -12.97
N ASN A 137 -5.98 14.34 -12.30
CA ASN A 137 -6.83 14.77 -11.17
C ASN A 137 -7.00 13.66 -10.13
N HIS A 138 -5.89 13.05 -9.70
CA HIS A 138 -5.86 11.90 -8.80
C HIS A 138 -4.90 12.15 -7.63
N PRO A 139 -5.15 11.63 -6.40
CA PRO A 139 -4.23 11.82 -5.28
C PRO A 139 -2.79 11.38 -5.55
N VAL A 140 -1.83 12.14 -5.00
CA VAL A 140 -0.39 11.90 -5.19
C VAL A 140 0.03 10.51 -4.70
N TYR A 141 -0.57 10.00 -3.62
CA TYR A 141 -0.24 8.68 -3.07
C TYR A 141 -0.52 7.56 -4.08
N ASP A 142 -1.69 7.59 -4.70
CA ASP A 142 -2.06 6.65 -5.76
C ASP A 142 -1.14 6.82 -6.99
N MET A 143 -0.73 8.07 -7.29
CA MET A 143 0.22 8.33 -8.37
C MET A 143 1.63 7.81 -8.08
N LEU A 144 2.02 7.58 -6.82
CA LEU A 144 3.28 6.89 -6.54
C LEU A 144 3.24 5.46 -7.06
N TYR A 145 2.15 4.72 -6.81
CA TYR A 145 1.96 3.37 -7.36
C TYR A 145 1.94 3.40 -8.89
N PHE A 146 1.20 4.33 -9.50
CA PHE A 146 1.16 4.50 -10.95
C PHE A 146 2.56 4.75 -11.55
N ILE A 147 3.35 5.67 -10.98
CA ILE A 147 4.70 5.99 -11.48
C ILE A 147 5.65 4.81 -11.29
N VAL A 148 5.62 4.13 -10.14
CA VAL A 148 6.42 2.91 -9.92
C VAL A 148 6.05 1.87 -10.96
N THR A 149 4.75 1.68 -11.23
CA THR A 149 4.28 0.70 -12.22
C THR A 149 4.79 1.03 -13.61
N ARG A 150 4.61 2.29 -14.03
CA ARG A 150 4.99 2.77 -15.36
C ARG A 150 6.50 2.70 -15.60
N ARG A 151 7.34 3.08 -14.62
CA ARG A 151 8.81 3.09 -14.77
C ARG A 151 9.42 1.70 -14.90
N ASN A 152 8.75 0.69 -14.35
CA ASN A 152 9.23 -0.70 -14.36
C ASN A 152 8.51 -1.57 -15.40
N ALA A 153 7.66 -1.00 -16.26
CA ALA A 153 6.79 -1.76 -17.16
C ALA A 153 6.02 -2.90 -16.45
N ALA A 154 5.64 -2.63 -15.20
CA ALA A 154 5.07 -3.61 -14.28
C ALA A 154 3.55 -3.72 -14.43
N THR A 155 2.96 -4.66 -13.69
CA THR A 155 1.50 -4.77 -13.53
C THR A 155 1.10 -4.36 -12.11
N LEU A 156 0.21 -3.37 -11.98
CA LEU A 156 -0.30 -2.91 -10.69
C LEU A 156 -1.42 -3.81 -10.17
N PHE A 157 -1.26 -4.38 -9.00
CA PHE A 157 -2.31 -5.14 -8.30
C PHE A 157 -3.01 -4.19 -7.32
N THR A 158 -4.25 -3.81 -7.61
CA THR A 158 -5.03 -2.89 -6.79
C THR A 158 -6.53 -3.14 -6.93
N PHE A 159 -7.26 -3.00 -5.82
CA PHE A 159 -8.73 -3.00 -5.81
C PHE A 159 -9.33 -1.60 -5.96
N ASP A 160 -8.51 -0.54 -6.07
CA ASP A 160 -9.01 0.82 -6.28
C ASP A 160 -9.43 1.04 -7.74
N LYS A 161 -10.74 1.11 -7.96
CA LYS A 161 -11.34 1.31 -9.29
C LYS A 161 -10.94 2.63 -9.95
N LYS A 162 -10.72 3.69 -9.17
CA LYS A 162 -10.34 5.01 -9.69
C LYS A 162 -8.88 4.97 -10.17
N LEU A 163 -8.00 4.34 -9.39
CA LEU A 163 -6.61 4.15 -9.80
C LEU A 163 -6.49 3.25 -11.02
N ARG A 164 -7.28 2.16 -11.10
CA ARG A 164 -7.33 1.32 -12.32
C ARG A 164 -7.77 2.11 -13.54
N ALA A 165 -8.81 2.93 -13.42
CA ALA A 165 -9.25 3.79 -14.54
C ALA A 165 -8.15 4.75 -15.01
N VAL A 166 -7.33 5.30 -14.10
CA VAL A 166 -6.15 6.10 -14.47
C VAL A 166 -5.12 5.25 -15.20
N CYS A 167 -4.84 4.03 -14.73
CA CYS A 167 -3.89 3.12 -15.37
C CYS A 167 -4.34 2.78 -16.81
N GLU A 168 -5.59 2.37 -16.99
CA GLU A 168 -6.19 2.06 -18.28
C GLU A 168 -6.12 3.26 -19.24
N ALA A 169 -6.48 4.47 -18.78
CA ALA A 169 -6.44 5.70 -19.58
C ALA A 169 -5.02 6.09 -20.04
N ASN A 170 -3.98 5.59 -19.35
CA ASN A 170 -2.58 5.90 -19.63
C ASN A 170 -1.79 4.70 -20.17
N GLY A 171 -2.47 3.58 -20.49
CA GLY A 171 -1.81 2.36 -21.02
C GLY A 171 -0.88 1.67 -20.03
N VAL A 172 -1.16 1.77 -18.72
CA VAL A 172 -0.43 1.07 -17.66
C VAL A 172 -1.20 -0.18 -17.25
N ASN A 173 -0.53 -1.32 -17.17
CA ASN A 173 -1.15 -2.59 -16.82
C ASN A 173 -1.61 -2.57 -15.34
N CYS A 174 -2.85 -2.96 -15.09
CA CYS A 174 -3.37 -3.13 -13.73
C CYS A 174 -4.37 -4.29 -13.64
N LEU A 175 -4.39 -5.00 -12.51
CA LEU A 175 -5.29 -6.08 -12.18
C LEU A 175 -6.00 -5.83 -10.84
N GLY A 176 -7.26 -6.24 -10.76
CA GLY A 176 -8.15 -6.13 -9.59
C GLY A 176 -9.55 -6.63 -9.91
N THR A 177 -10.47 -6.70 -8.95
CA THR A 177 -11.82 -7.22 -9.24
C THR A 177 -12.63 -6.30 -10.15
N ALA A 178 -13.29 -6.97 -11.11
CA ALA A 178 -13.88 -6.54 -12.39
C ALA A 178 -12.96 -6.56 -13.64
N SER A 179 -11.87 -7.34 -13.62
CA SER A 179 -11.03 -7.64 -14.81
C SER A 179 -10.81 -9.14 -15.07
N LEU A 180 -11.77 -10.00 -14.68
CA LEU A 180 -11.90 -11.40 -15.15
C LEU A 180 -13.25 -11.59 -15.84
#